data_AF-A0A5E4MGW2-F1
#
_entry.id   AF-A0A5E4MGW2-F1
#
_cell.length_a   1.000
_cell.length_b   1.000
_cell.length_c   1.000
_cell.angle_alpha   90.00
_cell.angle_beta   90.00
_cell.angle_gamma   90.00
#
_symmetry.space_group_name_H-M   'P 1'
#
loop_
_entity.id
_entity.type
_entity.pdbx_description
1 polymer ?
#
loop_
_entity_poly.entity_id
_entity_poly.type
_entity_poly.pdbx_seq_one_letter_code
_entity_poly.pdbx_strand_id
1 'polypeptide(L)'
;MAPCAHLGDETNDVSARAYASDVVFEGKVRSKGPVRPGYGTYGVTFVVQRVHKDAMQAVTYEGLRTGSPVRLYFREKRAENNAGGGGGGGGPRNAPSSPLQSGRRPSRRPDTQCVQRFAPSAGGQAVEANIKRGAKYLVFVAGVGPHNLSVLGEPVLRTQKNVEAVRKVLCRNCIQPIGVWGLHNTTLKAKSALKLMCRAKGNPMPALQWFKDGQPITVGRRRIQYKKKRSMLVIPRVRPDDSGKYECRGTGVQTGHVAVTSAQVVVNSKPDNSTALWQLLGGPCSGESYCLNGGTCSFFQTIGELACS
;
A
#
# COMPACT_ATOMS: atom_id res chain seq x y z
N MET A 1 -7.39 -9.33 -8.40
CA MET A 1 -6.29 -9.13 -7.45
C MET A 1 -5.69 -7.77 -7.75
N ALA A 2 -5.94 -6.79 -6.89
CA ALA A 2 -5.32 -5.49 -7.04
C ALA A 2 -3.86 -5.62 -6.59
N PRO A 3 -2.89 -5.08 -7.36
CA PRO A 3 -1.53 -4.97 -6.88
C PRO A 3 -1.54 -4.23 -5.54
N CYS A 4 -0.73 -4.67 -4.58
CA CYS A 4 -0.46 -3.84 -3.41
C CYS A 4 0.10 -2.52 -3.93
N ALA A 5 -0.67 -1.46 -3.74
CA ALA A 5 -0.21 -0.12 -4.01
C ALA A 5 1.14 0.06 -3.32
N HIS A 6 2.16 0.36 -4.11
CA HIS A 6 3.36 1.01 -3.62
C HIS A 6 2.90 2.23 -2.82
N LEU A 7 2.77 2.09 -1.49
CA LEU A 7 2.56 3.22 -0.60
C LEU A 7 3.91 3.89 -0.39
N GLY A 8 4.28 4.59 -1.46
CA GLY A 8 5.36 5.54 -1.60
C GLY A 8 5.03 6.41 -2.80
N ASP A 9 3.85 7.01 -2.82
CA ASP A 9 3.55 8.13 -3.73
C ASP A 9 4.01 9.41 -3.01
N GLU A 10 4.73 10.36 -3.61
CA GLU A 10 4.75 10.75 -5.02
C GLU A 10 6.17 11.03 -5.55
N THR A 11 6.42 10.63 -6.80
CA THR A 11 7.36 11.24 -7.77
C THR A 11 8.87 10.90 -7.73
N ASN A 12 9.23 9.63 -7.89
CA ASN A 12 10.58 9.10 -8.18
C ASN A 12 11.36 8.62 -6.96
N ASP A 13 10.89 7.56 -6.29
CA ASP A 13 11.81 6.76 -5.49
C ASP A 13 12.65 5.86 -6.41
N VAL A 14 13.61 6.52 -7.06
CA VAL A 14 14.63 5.91 -7.93
C VAL A 14 15.30 4.74 -7.23
N SER A 15 15.41 4.81 -5.89
CA SER A 15 16.01 3.80 -5.06
C SER A 15 15.24 2.48 -5.12
N ALA A 16 13.94 2.49 -4.84
CA ALA A 16 13.12 1.27 -4.88
C ALA A 16 13.16 0.55 -6.25
N ARG A 17 13.08 1.31 -7.35
CA ARG A 17 13.15 0.76 -8.72
C ARG A 17 14.54 0.23 -9.06
N ALA A 18 15.58 0.92 -8.62
CA ALA A 18 16.96 0.49 -8.79
C ALA A 18 17.26 -0.82 -8.06
N TYR A 19 16.67 -1.04 -6.88
CA TYR A 19 16.85 -2.30 -6.15
C TYR A 19 16.21 -3.51 -6.80
N ALA A 20 15.14 -3.31 -7.56
CA ALA A 20 14.53 -4.39 -8.33
C ALA A 20 15.35 -4.77 -9.58
N SER A 21 16.36 -3.96 -9.93
CA SER A 21 17.06 -4.01 -11.21
C SER A 21 18.48 -4.52 -11.09
N ASP A 22 18.82 -5.52 -11.90
CA ASP A 22 20.17 -6.07 -11.97
C ASP A 22 21.15 -5.09 -12.63
N VAL A 23 20.68 -4.26 -13.57
CA VAL A 23 21.47 -3.23 -14.24
C VAL A 23 20.69 -1.93 -14.37
N VAL A 24 21.37 -0.81 -14.13
CA VAL A 24 20.83 0.53 -14.41
C VAL A 24 21.72 1.21 -15.43
N PHE A 25 21.16 1.86 -16.44
CA PHE A 25 21.94 2.65 -17.39
C PHE A 25 21.36 4.03 -17.63
N GLU A 26 22.24 5.00 -17.87
CA GLU A 26 21.89 6.31 -18.39
C GLU A 26 21.81 6.21 -19.92
N GLY A 27 20.64 6.51 -20.49
CA GLY A 27 20.40 6.46 -21.92
C GLY A 27 19.81 7.77 -22.45
N LYS A 28 20.28 8.23 -23.62
CA LYS A 28 19.66 9.34 -24.37
C LYS A 28 18.69 8.81 -25.41
N VAL A 29 17.48 9.33 -25.45
CA VAL A 29 16.45 8.90 -26.41
C VAL A 29 16.83 9.37 -27.82
N ARG A 30 17.06 8.41 -28.72
CA ARG A 30 17.38 8.65 -30.13
C ARG A 30 16.12 8.72 -31.00
N SER A 31 15.21 7.76 -30.83
CA SER A 31 13.98 7.66 -31.60
C SER A 31 12.84 7.05 -30.77
N LYS A 32 11.60 7.42 -31.11
CA LYS A 32 10.34 6.87 -30.60
C LYS A 32 9.54 6.40 -31.82
N GLY A 33 9.14 5.14 -31.84
CA GLY A 33 8.25 4.59 -32.86
C GLY A 33 6.78 4.99 -32.61
N PRO A 34 5.90 4.81 -33.60
CA PRO A 34 4.48 5.05 -33.42
C PRO A 34 3.89 4.08 -32.39
N VAL A 35 2.82 4.51 -31.73
CA VAL A 35 2.02 3.63 -30.87
C VAL A 35 1.29 2.63 -31.75
N ARG A 36 1.51 1.34 -31.50
CA ARG A 36 0.89 0.26 -32.26
C ARG A 36 -0.59 0.12 -31.89
N PRO A 37 -1.50 0.16 -32.88
CA PRO A 37 -2.91 -0.15 -32.65
C PRO A 37 -3.10 -1.54 -32.02
N GLY A 38 -4.14 -1.71 -31.21
CA GLY A 38 -4.46 -2.98 -30.52
C GLY A 38 -3.69 -3.21 -29.21
N TYR A 39 -2.38 -2.97 -29.20
CA TYR A 39 -1.54 -3.21 -28.01
C TYR A 39 -1.20 -1.94 -27.22
N GLY A 40 -1.29 -0.76 -27.84
CA GLY A 40 -0.99 0.52 -27.20
C GLY A 40 0.48 0.67 -26.80
N THR A 41 1.38 -0.08 -27.45
CA THR A 41 2.81 -0.08 -27.14
C THR A 41 3.61 0.66 -28.21
N TYR A 42 4.70 1.28 -27.81
CA TYR A 42 5.64 1.95 -28.70
C TYR A 42 7.08 1.57 -28.34
N GLY A 43 7.93 1.45 -29.35
CA GLY A 43 9.36 1.17 -29.16
C GLY A 43 10.14 2.47 -29.03
N VAL A 44 11.09 2.51 -28.09
CA VAL A 44 12.04 3.62 -27.93
C VAL A 44 13.45 3.09 -28.05
N THR A 45 14.27 3.75 -28.86
CA THR A 45 15.71 3.46 -28.94
C THR A 45 16.47 4.46 -28.08
N PHE A 46 17.21 3.94 -27.11
CA PHE A 46 18.16 4.69 -26.30
C PHE A 46 19.58 4.46 -26.83
N VAL A 47 20.40 5.50 -26.80
CA VAL A 47 21.86 5.37 -26.92
C VAL A 47 22.42 5.38 -25.51
N VAL A 48 23.08 4.29 -25.13
CA VAL A 48 23.67 4.12 -23.80
C VAL A 48 24.81 5.11 -23.63
N GLN A 49 24.76 5.92 -22.58
CA GLN A 49 25.80 6.89 -22.25
C GLN A 49 26.67 6.41 -21.10
N ARG A 50 26.07 5.72 -20.14
CA ARG A 50 26.75 5.17 -18.98
C ARG A 50 26.00 3.97 -18.47
N VAL A 51 26.75 2.99 -18.00
CA VAL A 51 26.20 1.83 -17.30
C VAL A 51 26.60 1.93 -15.85
N HIS A 52 25.61 1.87 -14.97
CA HIS A 52 25.79 1.85 -13.52
C HIS A 52 25.71 0.38 -13.08
N LYS A 53 26.85 -0.20 -12.73
CA LYS A 53 27.03 -1.59 -12.28
C LYS A 53 27.93 -1.61 -11.05
N ASP A 54 27.82 -2.65 -10.24
CA ASP A 54 28.89 -3.03 -9.30
C ASP A 54 30.05 -3.69 -10.07
N ALA A 55 31.27 -3.55 -9.59
CA ALA A 55 32.52 -3.76 -10.33
C ALA A 55 32.77 -5.21 -10.83
N MET A 56 31.92 -6.20 -10.50
CA MET A 56 32.16 -7.62 -10.79
C MET A 56 31.17 -8.33 -11.73
N GLN A 57 30.16 -7.65 -12.31
CA GLN A 57 29.25 -8.27 -13.31
C GLN A 57 29.46 -7.71 -14.71
N ALA A 58 30.73 -7.60 -15.12
CA ALA A 58 31.08 -7.38 -16.53
C ALA A 58 30.57 -8.52 -17.43
N VAL A 59 30.34 -9.71 -16.87
CA VAL A 59 30.10 -10.97 -17.61
C VAL A 59 28.65 -11.17 -18.06
N THR A 60 27.62 -10.78 -17.29
CA THR A 60 26.24 -11.22 -17.56
C THR A 60 25.49 -10.37 -18.60
N TYR A 61 26.04 -9.21 -18.99
CA TYR A 61 25.37 -8.24 -19.87
C TYR A 61 26.35 -7.69 -20.91
N GLU A 62 26.86 -8.57 -21.76
CA GLU A 62 27.83 -8.25 -22.82
C GLU A 62 27.31 -7.24 -23.87
N GLY A 63 25.99 -7.06 -23.97
CA GLY A 63 25.38 -6.16 -24.97
C GLY A 63 25.30 -4.68 -24.56
N LEU A 64 25.39 -4.38 -23.25
CA LEU A 64 25.14 -3.03 -22.75
C LEU A 64 26.45 -2.27 -22.54
N ARG A 65 26.96 -1.65 -23.61
CA ARG A 65 28.18 -0.84 -23.60
C ARG A 65 27.84 0.61 -23.91
N THR A 66 28.71 1.53 -23.49
CA THR A 66 28.57 2.93 -23.91
C THR A 66 28.56 3.01 -25.43
N GLY A 67 27.60 3.74 -25.99
CA GLY A 67 27.36 3.83 -27.43
C GLY A 67 26.38 2.79 -27.97
N SER A 68 26.12 1.67 -27.27
CA SER A 68 25.17 0.66 -27.73
C SER A 68 23.77 1.23 -27.91
N PRO A 69 23.09 0.99 -29.06
CA PRO A 69 21.68 1.26 -29.20
C PRO A 69 20.86 0.16 -28.52
N VAL A 70 19.96 0.55 -27.62
CA VAL A 70 19.08 -0.38 -26.89
C VAL A 70 17.64 -0.01 -27.21
N ARG A 71 16.87 -0.96 -27.76
CA ARG A 71 15.45 -0.77 -28.07
C ARG A 71 14.59 -1.42 -27.00
N LEU A 72 13.74 -0.63 -26.37
CA LEU A 72 12.83 -1.06 -25.31
C LEU A 72 11.40 -0.69 -25.68
N TYR A 73 10.42 -1.43 -25.17
CA TYR A 73 9.01 -1.22 -25.47
C TYR A 73 8.27 -0.71 -24.24
N PHE A 74 7.45 0.32 -24.45
CA PHE A 74 6.67 0.98 -23.40
C PHE A 74 5.23 1.08 -23.83
N ARG A 75 4.34 1.22 -22.86
CA ARG A 75 2.95 1.61 -23.06
C ARG A 75 2.81 3.11 -22.81
N GLU A 76 2.01 3.80 -23.61
CA GLU A 76 1.78 5.23 -23.39
C GLU A 76 0.86 5.45 -22.19
N LYS A 77 1.26 6.35 -21.27
CA LYS A 77 0.40 6.73 -20.16
C LYS A 77 -0.76 7.55 -20.73
N ARG A 78 -2.00 7.14 -20.42
CA ARG A 78 -3.17 7.96 -20.73
C ARG A 78 -3.06 9.26 -19.95
N ALA A 79 -3.34 10.39 -20.60
CA ALA A 79 -3.55 11.63 -19.87
C ALA A 79 -4.77 11.42 -18.96
N GLU A 80 -4.58 11.55 -17.65
CA GLU A 80 -5.73 11.70 -16.74
C GLU A 80 -6.34 13.07 -17.04
N ASN A 81 -7.36 13.08 -17.88
CA ASN A 81 -8.20 14.24 -18.03
C ASN A 81 -8.87 14.48 -16.69
N ASN A 82 -8.40 15.49 -15.98
CA ASN A 82 -9.05 16.03 -14.80
C ASN A 82 -10.34 16.73 -15.25
N ALA A 83 -11.36 15.97 -15.60
CA ALA A 83 -12.68 16.47 -15.96
C ALA A 83 -13.47 16.76 -14.68
N GLY A 84 -13.06 17.82 -13.99
CA GLY A 84 -13.93 18.58 -13.09
C GLY A 84 -14.43 19.81 -13.84
N GLY A 85 -15.73 19.85 -14.16
CA GLY A 85 -16.38 21.00 -14.79
C GLY A 85 -17.72 20.59 -15.40
N GLY A 86 -18.81 21.06 -14.80
CA GLY A 86 -20.17 20.52 -14.96
C GLY A 86 -21.11 21.25 -15.94
N GLY A 87 -22.40 20.90 -15.81
CA GLY A 87 -23.57 21.45 -16.50
C GLY A 87 -23.94 20.65 -17.75
N GLY A 88 -25.16 20.17 -18.00
CA GLY A 88 -26.47 20.28 -17.35
C GLY A 88 -27.54 19.86 -18.37
N GLY A 89 -28.66 19.28 -17.91
CA GLY A 89 -29.96 19.34 -18.62
C GLY A 89 -30.50 18.07 -19.32
N GLY A 90 -31.66 17.59 -18.84
CA GLY A 90 -32.77 17.11 -19.69
C GLY A 90 -33.03 15.60 -19.83
N GLY A 91 -34.00 15.07 -19.06
CA GLY A 91 -34.84 13.93 -19.51
C GLY A 91 -36.00 14.42 -20.40
N PRO A 92 -36.98 13.58 -20.86
CA PRO A 92 -37.47 12.34 -20.21
C PRO A 92 -37.90 11.13 -21.11
N ARG A 93 -38.07 9.97 -20.45
CA ARG A 93 -39.06 8.85 -20.57
C ARG A 93 -39.44 8.19 -21.92
N ASN A 94 -39.32 6.85 -21.99
CA ASN A 94 -40.44 5.88 -22.06
C ASN A 94 -39.98 4.40 -21.91
N ALA A 95 -40.80 3.57 -21.25
CA ALA A 95 -40.67 2.10 -20.99
C ALA A 95 -41.67 1.31 -21.90
N PRO A 96 -41.94 -0.04 -21.84
CA PRO A 96 -41.59 -1.07 -20.83
C PRO A 96 -41.34 -2.56 -21.28
N SER A 97 -41.07 -3.44 -20.28
CA SER A 97 -41.29 -4.93 -20.13
C SER A 97 -40.46 -5.95 -20.96
N SER A 98 -40.02 -7.15 -20.54
CA SER A 98 -39.77 -8.01 -19.32
C SER A 98 -39.31 -9.42 -19.87
N PRO A 99 -39.10 -10.52 -19.11
CA PRO A 99 -38.12 -10.85 -18.06
C PRO A 99 -37.32 -12.19 -18.27
N LEU A 100 -36.46 -12.53 -17.28
CA LEU A 100 -35.90 -13.87 -16.91
C LEU A 100 -34.76 -14.49 -17.75
N GLN A 101 -33.54 -14.58 -17.15
CA GLN A 101 -33.03 -15.86 -16.64
C GLN A 101 -31.80 -15.73 -15.73
N SER A 102 -31.76 -16.64 -14.77
CA SER A 102 -30.87 -16.84 -13.64
C SER A 102 -29.43 -17.22 -13.99
N GLY A 103 -28.46 -16.66 -13.25
CA GLY A 103 -27.09 -17.17 -13.18
C GLY A 103 -26.49 -16.94 -11.79
N ARG A 104 -26.26 -18.03 -11.05
CA ARG A 104 -25.72 -18.06 -9.67
C ARG A 104 -24.34 -17.40 -9.55
N ARG A 105 -24.12 -16.70 -8.42
CA ARG A 105 -22.79 -16.21 -7.94
C ARG A 105 -21.79 -17.35 -7.77
N PRO A 106 -20.49 -17.04 -7.87
CA PRO A 106 -19.56 -17.48 -6.83
C PRO A 106 -19.20 -16.34 -5.88
N SER A 107 -19.33 -16.68 -4.59
CA SER A 107 -18.84 -15.96 -3.42
C SER A 107 -17.41 -15.44 -3.60
N ARG A 108 -17.17 -14.14 -3.29
CA ARG A 108 -15.81 -13.59 -3.15
C ARG A 108 -15.16 -14.22 -1.91
N ARG A 109 -14.29 -15.21 -2.14
CA ARG A 109 -13.42 -15.80 -1.12
C ARG A 109 -12.42 -14.76 -0.58
N PRO A 110 -12.00 -14.91 0.70
CA PRO A 110 -11.18 -13.93 1.42
C PRO A 110 -9.76 -13.81 0.84
N ASP A 111 -9.22 -12.59 0.88
CA ASP A 111 -7.86 -12.23 0.45
C ASP A 111 -6.83 -13.16 1.10
N THR A 112 -6.35 -14.12 0.32
CA THR A 112 -5.29 -15.04 0.70
C THR A 112 -3.95 -14.33 0.76
N GLN A 113 -3.23 -14.63 1.84
CA GLN A 113 -1.94 -14.10 2.27
C GLN A 113 -0.89 -14.00 1.16
N CYS A 114 -0.14 -12.89 1.16
CA CYS A 114 0.97 -12.65 0.23
C CYS A 114 2.18 -13.54 0.55
N VAL A 115 2.55 -14.40 -0.40
CA VAL A 115 3.89 -15.00 -0.50
C VAL A 115 4.62 -14.25 -1.61
N GLN A 116 5.79 -13.67 -1.30
CA GLN A 116 6.66 -13.05 -2.30
C GLN A 116 7.26 -14.16 -3.17
N ARG A 117 6.60 -14.50 -4.28
CA ARG A 117 7.22 -15.25 -5.37
C ARG A 117 7.71 -14.23 -6.39
N PHE A 118 9.02 -14.00 -6.41
CA PHE A 118 9.65 -13.33 -7.54
C PHE A 118 9.63 -14.34 -8.69
N ALA A 119 8.56 -14.33 -9.47
CA ALA A 119 8.55 -14.97 -10.78
C ALA A 119 8.94 -13.88 -11.78
N PRO A 120 10.17 -13.83 -12.28
CA PRO A 120 10.42 -13.20 -13.56
C PRO A 120 9.72 -14.10 -14.58
N SER A 121 8.44 -13.83 -14.83
CA SER A 121 7.73 -14.49 -15.92
C SER A 121 8.45 -14.08 -17.19
N ALA A 122 9.09 -15.04 -17.85
CA ALA A 122 9.42 -14.95 -19.26
C ALA A 122 8.18 -14.37 -19.99
N GLY A 123 8.27 -13.12 -20.44
CA GLY A 123 7.14 -12.36 -21.01
C GLY A 123 6.72 -11.13 -20.20
N GLY A 124 7.64 -10.20 -19.96
CA GLY A 124 7.40 -8.99 -19.17
C GLY A 124 6.24 -8.12 -19.68
N GLN A 125 5.33 -7.77 -18.76
CA GLN A 125 4.26 -6.82 -18.99
C GLN A 125 4.84 -5.43 -19.33
N ALA A 126 4.28 -4.75 -20.33
CA ALA A 126 4.77 -3.44 -20.78
C ALA A 126 4.61 -2.37 -19.68
N VAL A 127 5.68 -1.60 -19.44
CA VAL A 127 5.68 -0.49 -18.48
C VAL A 127 5.09 0.77 -19.11
N GLU A 128 4.21 1.45 -18.38
CA GLU A 128 3.66 2.74 -18.80
C GLU A 128 4.64 3.89 -18.55
N ALA A 129 4.95 4.67 -19.59
CA ALA A 129 5.85 5.81 -19.49
C ALA A 129 5.59 6.87 -20.56
N ASN A 130 5.99 8.11 -20.26
CA ASN A 130 6.00 9.22 -21.21
C ASN A 130 7.43 9.65 -21.51
N ILE A 131 7.97 9.17 -22.64
CA ILE A 131 9.37 9.36 -23.01
C ILE A 131 9.51 10.47 -24.08
N LYS A 132 10.36 11.45 -23.79
CA LYS A 132 10.65 12.59 -24.67
C LYS A 132 11.91 12.34 -25.51
N ARG A 133 11.83 12.62 -26.81
CA ARG A 133 13.00 12.52 -27.72
C ARG A 133 14.09 13.49 -27.27
N GLY A 134 15.36 13.08 -27.38
CA GLY A 134 16.52 13.89 -27.01
C GLY A 134 16.80 13.99 -25.50
N ALA A 135 15.82 13.68 -24.64
CA ALA A 135 16.01 13.65 -23.20
C ALA A 135 16.82 12.43 -22.74
N LYS A 136 17.43 12.56 -21.57
CA LYS A 136 18.23 11.52 -20.93
C LYS A 136 17.46 10.91 -19.76
N TYR A 137 17.52 9.59 -19.65
CA TYR A 137 16.82 8.83 -18.63
C TYR A 137 17.76 7.82 -17.95
N LEU A 138 17.49 7.53 -16.68
CA LEU A 138 17.99 6.38 -15.95
C LEU A 138 16.98 5.24 -16.16
N VAL A 139 17.44 4.14 -16.73
CA VAL A 139 16.62 3.01 -17.16
C VAL A 139 17.03 1.76 -16.37
N PHE A 140 16.02 1.10 -15.82
CA PHE A 140 16.15 -0.09 -14.98
C PHE A 140 15.80 -1.32 -15.82
N VAL A 141 16.78 -2.20 -16.01
CA VAL A 141 16.63 -3.39 -16.85
C VAL A 141 17.11 -4.67 -16.17
N ALA A 142 16.47 -5.78 -16.55
CA ALA A 142 16.89 -7.14 -16.24
C ALA A 142 17.05 -7.96 -17.52
N GLY A 143 17.96 -8.94 -17.47
CA GLY A 143 18.13 -9.92 -18.53
C GLY A 143 17.00 -10.94 -18.50
N VAL A 144 16.34 -11.16 -19.62
CA VAL A 144 15.27 -12.18 -19.77
C VAL A 144 15.65 -13.29 -20.76
N GLY A 145 16.90 -13.31 -21.20
CA GLY A 145 17.46 -14.31 -22.09
C GLY A 145 18.78 -13.85 -22.71
N PRO A 146 19.43 -14.70 -23.52
CA PRO A 146 20.61 -14.30 -24.28
C PRO A 146 20.24 -13.13 -25.20
N HIS A 147 20.86 -11.98 -24.93
CA HIS A 147 20.65 -10.71 -25.66
C HIS A 147 19.30 -10.00 -25.48
N ASN A 148 18.42 -10.48 -24.60
CA ASN A 148 17.12 -9.83 -24.36
C ASN A 148 17.07 -9.10 -23.01
N LEU A 149 16.57 -7.87 -23.04
CA LEU A 149 16.41 -7.01 -21.88
C LEU A 149 14.94 -6.66 -21.67
N SER A 150 14.50 -6.72 -20.42
CA SER A 150 13.18 -6.27 -19.98
C SER A 150 13.31 -5.02 -19.11
N VAL A 151 12.34 -4.12 -19.22
CA VAL A 151 12.24 -2.92 -18.39
C VAL A 151 11.53 -3.28 -17.09
N LEU A 152 12.14 -2.90 -15.95
CA LEU A 152 11.62 -3.23 -14.62
C LEU A 152 10.80 -2.13 -13.95
N GLY A 153 10.73 -0.95 -14.57
CA GLY A 153 9.94 0.16 -14.05
C GLY A 153 10.02 1.40 -14.93
N GLU A 154 9.21 2.40 -14.61
CA GLU A 154 9.17 3.63 -15.39
C GLU A 154 10.55 4.33 -15.41
N PRO A 155 11.08 4.68 -16.59
CA PRO A 155 12.33 5.39 -16.73
C PRO A 155 12.30 6.74 -16.01
N VAL A 156 13.38 7.05 -15.30
CA VAL A 156 13.47 8.27 -14.50
C VAL A 156 14.25 9.32 -15.27
N LEU A 157 13.76 10.56 -15.35
CA LEU A 157 14.50 11.67 -15.95
C LEU A 157 15.86 11.85 -15.29
N ARG A 158 16.90 12.05 -16.09
CA ARG A 158 18.26 12.28 -15.60
C ARG A 158 18.34 13.67 -14.94
N THR A 159 18.46 13.67 -13.62
CA THR A 159 18.82 14.84 -12.81
C THR A 159 19.99 14.48 -11.90
N GLN A 160 20.73 15.48 -11.39
CA GLN A 160 21.85 15.23 -10.49
C GLN A 160 21.40 14.44 -9.24
N LYS A 161 20.29 14.85 -8.64
CA LYS A 161 19.64 14.16 -7.52
C LYS A 161 19.35 12.69 -7.80
N ASN A 162 18.81 12.38 -8.99
CA ASN A 162 18.44 11.00 -9.35
C ASN A 162 19.68 10.14 -9.61
N VAL A 163 20.72 10.69 -10.23
CA VAL A 163 21.99 9.98 -10.44
C VAL A 163 22.67 9.64 -9.11
N GLU A 164 22.69 10.58 -8.16
CA GLU A 164 23.23 10.34 -6.82
C GLU A 164 22.42 9.29 -6.05
N ALA A 165 21.08 9.31 -6.18
CA ALA A 165 20.22 8.30 -5.60
C ALA A 165 20.56 6.90 -6.12
N VAL A 166 20.65 6.71 -7.45
CA VAL A 166 21.05 5.42 -8.06
C VAL A 166 22.41 4.96 -7.57
N ARG A 167 23.40 5.85 -7.49
CA ARG A 167 24.76 5.48 -7.04
C ARG A 167 24.78 4.99 -5.59
N LYS A 168 24.06 5.65 -4.69
CA LYS A 168 23.97 5.24 -3.27
C LYS A 168 23.29 3.88 -3.10
N VAL A 169 22.36 3.57 -4.00
CA VAL A 169 21.58 2.34 -4.04
C VAL A 169 22.40 1.16 -4.55
N LEU A 170 23.10 1.34 -5.67
CA LEU A 170 23.90 0.27 -6.29
C LEU A 170 25.22 0.02 -5.54
N CYS A 171 25.54 0.83 -4.55
CA CYS A 171 26.75 0.67 -3.74
C CYS A 171 26.59 -0.46 -2.71
N ARG A 172 27.29 -1.58 -2.93
CA ARG A 172 27.27 -2.75 -2.04
C ARG A 172 27.89 -2.47 -0.67
N ASN A 173 29.01 -1.73 -0.63
CA ASN A 173 29.65 -1.34 0.63
C ASN A 173 28.86 -0.26 1.40
N CYS A 174 27.84 0.31 0.77
CA CYS A 174 26.98 1.28 1.41
C CYS A 174 25.76 0.62 2.06
N ILE A 175 25.60 -0.71 1.97
CA ILE A 175 24.46 -1.41 2.58
C ILE A 175 24.57 -1.30 4.10
N GLN A 176 23.60 -0.67 4.72
CA GLN A 176 23.49 -0.55 6.17
C GLN A 176 22.41 -1.48 6.71
N PRO A 177 22.64 -2.14 7.86
CA PRO A 177 21.64 -2.95 8.52
C PRO A 177 20.34 -2.19 8.78
N ILE A 178 19.24 -2.90 8.64
CA ILE A 178 17.92 -2.32 8.78
C ILE A 178 17.58 -2.25 10.27
N GLY A 179 17.07 -1.09 10.69
CA GLY A 179 16.50 -0.92 12.02
C GLY A 179 15.15 -0.23 11.92
N VAL A 180 14.19 -0.69 12.72
CA VAL A 180 12.84 -0.11 12.81
C VAL A 180 12.50 0.09 14.27
N TRP A 181 11.97 1.26 14.64
CA TRP A 181 11.68 1.63 16.03
C TRP A 181 10.60 2.70 16.15
N GLY A 182 10.19 3.02 17.38
CA GLY A 182 9.32 4.16 17.71
C GLY A 182 7.91 3.81 18.15
N LEU A 183 7.53 2.53 18.12
CA LEU A 183 6.28 2.05 18.70
C LEU A 183 6.44 1.86 20.21
N HIS A 184 5.44 2.31 20.96
CA HIS A 184 5.36 2.19 22.42
C HIS A 184 3.94 1.82 22.83
N ASN A 185 3.79 1.05 23.92
CA ASN A 185 2.49 0.68 24.45
C ASN A 185 1.69 1.92 24.80
N THR A 186 0.42 1.96 24.40
CA THR A 186 -0.42 3.15 24.54
C THR A 186 -1.81 2.77 25.01
N THR A 187 -2.27 3.42 26.08
CA THR A 187 -3.65 3.30 26.57
C THR A 187 -4.40 4.60 26.27
N LEU A 188 -5.56 4.50 25.63
CA LEU A 188 -6.37 5.63 25.18
C LEU A 188 -7.81 5.50 25.64
N LYS A 189 -8.54 6.62 25.70
CA LYS A 189 -9.99 6.62 25.88
C LYS A 189 -10.69 6.52 24.51
N ALA A 190 -11.83 5.85 24.45
CA ALA A 190 -12.66 5.81 23.24
C ALA A 190 -12.96 7.22 22.72
N LYS A 191 -13.10 7.36 21.39
CA LYS A 191 -13.30 8.61 20.65
C LYS A 191 -12.08 9.55 20.58
N SER A 192 -10.97 9.26 21.28
CA SER A 192 -9.71 10.01 21.14
C SER A 192 -8.95 9.63 19.86
N ALA A 193 -7.86 10.35 19.55
CA ALA A 193 -7.03 10.09 18.38
C ALA A 193 -5.79 9.24 18.73
N LEU A 194 -5.58 8.15 18.01
CA LEU A 194 -4.34 7.36 18.07
C LEU A 194 -3.37 7.84 16.99
N LYS A 195 -2.10 8.01 17.39
CA LYS A 195 -0.98 8.30 16.49
C LYS A 195 0.19 7.39 16.83
N LEU A 196 0.50 6.44 15.95
CA LEU A 196 1.68 5.57 16.07
C LEU A 196 2.74 6.03 15.08
N MET A 197 3.95 6.31 15.57
CA MET A 197 5.07 6.78 14.77
C MET A 197 6.09 5.67 14.64
N CYS A 198 6.32 5.21 13.42
CA CYS A 198 7.38 4.28 13.08
C CYS A 198 8.52 5.02 12.39
N ARG A 199 9.75 4.76 12.82
CA ARG A 199 10.98 5.26 12.20
C ARG A 199 11.78 4.07 11.70
N ALA A 200 12.49 4.27 10.60
CA ALA A 200 13.40 3.26 10.10
C ALA A 200 14.72 3.85 9.62
N LYS A 201 15.74 3.01 9.68
CA LYS A 201 17.09 3.24 9.15
C LYS A 201 17.48 2.04 8.31
N GLY A 202 18.44 2.29 7.44
CA GLY A 202 18.94 1.34 6.48
C GLY A 202 19.35 2.13 5.25
N ASN A 203 20.33 1.58 4.57
CA ASN A 203 20.61 1.91 3.19
C ASN A 203 20.70 0.56 2.50
N PRO A 204 19.80 0.19 1.61
CA PRO A 204 18.60 0.90 1.16
C PRO A 204 17.66 1.37 2.27
N MET A 205 16.93 2.46 2.04
CA MET A 205 15.81 2.82 2.94
C MET A 205 14.78 1.67 2.90
N PRO A 206 14.43 1.05 4.04
CA PRO A 206 13.50 -0.08 4.05
C PRO A 206 12.07 0.36 3.73
N ALA A 207 11.32 -0.52 3.08
CA ALA A 207 9.90 -0.32 2.83
C ALA A 207 9.10 -0.60 4.12
N LEU A 208 8.31 0.38 4.58
CA LEU A 208 7.55 0.26 5.83
C LEU A 208 6.09 -0.15 5.61
N GLN A 209 5.64 -1.12 6.39
CA GLN A 209 4.27 -1.64 6.37
C GLN A 209 3.70 -1.75 7.78
N TRP A 210 2.39 -1.56 7.90
CA TRP A 210 1.68 -1.57 9.18
C TRP A 210 0.75 -2.78 9.29
N PHE A 211 0.76 -3.39 10.47
CA PHE A 211 -0.05 -4.56 10.81
C PHE A 211 -0.77 -4.32 12.13
N LYS A 212 -1.97 -4.90 12.28
CA LYS A 212 -2.72 -5.04 13.53
C LYS A 212 -3.06 -6.51 13.70
N ASP A 213 -2.68 -7.08 14.83
CA ASP A 213 -2.96 -8.49 15.19
C ASP A 213 -2.50 -9.46 14.10
N GLY A 214 -1.32 -9.19 13.51
CA GLY A 214 -0.72 -9.98 12.44
C GLY A 214 -1.31 -9.74 11.04
N GLN A 215 -2.38 -8.94 10.91
CA GLN A 215 -3.02 -8.63 9.63
C GLN A 215 -2.62 -7.25 9.10
N PRO A 216 -2.40 -7.09 7.78
CA PRO A 216 -2.05 -5.80 7.20
C PRO A 216 -3.20 -4.80 7.36
N ILE A 217 -2.87 -3.56 7.73
CA ILE A 217 -3.87 -2.52 7.96
C ILE A 217 -4.39 -1.98 6.64
N THR A 218 -5.70 -2.10 6.41
CA THR A 218 -6.39 -1.47 5.28
C THR A 218 -6.68 0.01 5.54
N VAL A 219 -6.60 0.81 4.48
CA VAL A 219 -6.87 2.25 4.51
C VAL A 219 -8.39 2.47 4.53
N GLY A 220 -8.89 3.23 5.50
CA GLY A 220 -10.33 3.38 5.76
C GLY A 220 -10.55 4.51 6.77
N ARG A 221 -11.10 4.21 7.97
CA ARG A 221 -11.06 5.16 9.12
C ARG A 221 -9.63 5.54 9.55
N ARG A 222 -8.62 4.82 9.02
CA ARG A 222 -7.21 4.90 9.36
C ARG A 222 -6.48 5.62 8.22
N ARG A 223 -5.55 6.50 8.58
CA ARG A 223 -4.68 7.22 7.64
C ARG A 223 -3.23 6.85 7.90
N ILE A 224 -2.48 6.55 6.84
CA ILE A 224 -1.04 6.30 6.93
C ILE A 224 -0.31 7.40 6.18
N GLN A 225 0.64 8.06 6.83
CA GLN A 225 1.47 9.10 6.24
C GLN A 225 2.91 8.63 6.16
N TYR A 226 3.49 8.63 4.97
CA TYR A 226 4.88 8.26 4.74
C TYR A 226 5.73 9.53 4.55
N LYS A 227 6.87 9.59 5.23
CA LYS A 227 7.85 10.69 5.12
C LYS A 227 9.26 10.14 5.19
N LYS A 228 9.95 9.99 4.05
CA LYS A 228 11.35 9.50 3.91
C LYS A 228 11.75 8.38 4.89
N LYS A 229 12.14 8.74 6.11
CA LYS A 229 12.62 7.81 7.16
C LYS A 229 11.57 7.38 8.18
N ARG A 230 10.32 7.80 8.02
CA ARG A 230 9.25 7.65 9.01
C ARG A 230 7.92 7.32 8.35
N SER A 231 7.08 6.56 9.04
CA SER A 231 5.69 6.34 8.71
C SER A 231 4.84 6.60 9.95
N MET A 232 3.67 7.21 9.78
CA MET A 232 2.76 7.52 10.88
C MET A 232 1.37 6.96 10.58
N LEU A 233 0.89 6.08 11.46
CA LEU A 233 -0.49 5.60 11.44
C LEU A 233 -1.34 6.49 12.35
N VAL A 234 -2.45 6.99 11.81
CA VAL A 234 -3.40 7.87 12.51
C VAL A 234 -4.80 7.26 12.47
N ILE A 235 -5.43 7.11 13.63
CA ILE A 235 -6.85 6.77 13.78
C ILE A 235 -7.53 7.95 14.50
N PRO A 236 -8.32 8.80 13.80
CA PRO A 236 -8.84 10.04 14.38
C PRO A 236 -9.80 9.85 15.56
N ARG A 237 -10.58 8.76 15.55
CA ARG A 237 -11.54 8.40 16.61
C ARG A 237 -11.46 6.90 16.88
N VAL A 238 -10.75 6.51 17.93
CA VAL A 238 -10.57 5.10 18.31
C VAL A 238 -11.83 4.50 18.94
N ARG A 239 -12.05 3.21 18.69
CA ARG A 239 -13.09 2.37 19.30
C ARG A 239 -12.45 1.24 20.12
N PRO A 240 -13.17 0.57 21.04
CA PRO A 240 -12.66 -0.59 21.76
C PRO A 240 -12.02 -1.65 20.84
N ASP A 241 -12.63 -1.93 19.68
CA ASP A 241 -12.13 -2.88 18.66
C ASP A 241 -10.83 -2.44 17.97
N ASP A 242 -10.45 -1.16 18.09
CA ASP A 242 -9.16 -0.69 17.62
C ASP A 242 -8.02 -1.09 18.60
N SER A 243 -8.33 -1.67 19.76
CA SER A 243 -7.34 -2.32 20.65
C SER A 243 -6.70 -3.53 19.96
N GLY A 244 -5.44 -3.80 20.28
CA GLY A 244 -4.69 -4.92 19.71
C GLY A 244 -3.19 -4.65 19.65
N LYS A 245 -2.46 -5.61 19.10
CA LYS A 245 -1.01 -5.51 18.88
C LYS A 245 -0.77 -4.86 17.52
N TYR A 246 -0.15 -3.69 17.52
CA TYR A 246 0.26 -3.00 16.31
C TYR A 246 1.73 -3.28 16.03
N GLU A 247 2.05 -3.55 14.76
CA GLU A 247 3.42 -3.77 14.30
C GLU A 247 3.72 -2.86 13.12
N CYS A 248 4.94 -2.30 13.12
CA CYS A 248 5.53 -1.71 11.94
C CYS A 248 6.69 -2.58 11.49
N ARG A 249 6.62 -3.08 10.25
CA ARG A 249 7.63 -3.95 9.65
C ARG A 249 8.36 -3.17 8.56
N GLY A 250 9.69 -3.20 8.61
CA GLY A 250 10.57 -2.66 7.58
C GLY A 250 11.28 -3.79 6.85
N THR A 251 11.10 -3.87 5.53
CA THR A 251 11.72 -4.91 4.71
C THR A 251 12.84 -4.34 3.84
N GLY A 252 13.98 -5.02 3.87
CA GLY A 252 15.14 -4.73 3.04
C GLY A 252 14.97 -5.20 1.63
N VAL A 253 14.97 -4.27 0.67
CA VAL A 253 14.71 -4.61 -0.72
C VAL A 253 15.83 -5.45 -1.35
N GLN A 254 17.09 -5.24 -0.94
CA GLN A 254 18.24 -6.04 -1.43
C GLN A 254 18.54 -7.27 -0.58
N THR A 255 18.40 -7.14 0.74
CA THR A 255 18.88 -8.18 1.67
C THR A 255 17.77 -9.15 2.07
N GLY A 256 16.50 -8.79 1.86
CA GLY A 256 15.34 -9.56 2.34
C GLY A 256 15.15 -9.53 3.86
N HIS A 257 16.06 -8.91 4.61
CA HIS A 257 15.96 -8.82 6.06
C HIS A 257 14.72 -8.00 6.46
N VAL A 258 14.02 -8.48 7.47
CA VAL A 258 12.85 -7.84 8.04
C VAL A 258 13.18 -7.39 9.46
N ALA A 259 12.98 -6.11 9.74
CA ALA A 259 13.04 -5.56 11.09
C ALA A 259 11.64 -5.16 11.53
N VAL A 260 11.31 -5.40 12.80
CA VAL A 260 9.96 -5.20 13.32
C VAL A 260 10.04 -4.42 14.63
N THR A 261 9.11 -3.49 14.80
CA THR A 261 8.80 -2.86 16.09
C THR A 261 7.32 -3.06 16.38
N SER A 262 6.95 -3.23 17.65
CA SER A 262 5.58 -3.52 18.05
C SER A 262 5.15 -2.75 19.28
N ALA A 263 3.84 -2.54 19.42
CA ALA A 263 3.22 -1.91 20.58
C ALA A 263 1.84 -2.50 20.84
N GLN A 264 1.50 -2.64 22.13
CA GLN A 264 0.15 -2.94 22.57
C GLN A 264 -0.67 -1.66 22.69
N VAL A 265 -1.82 -1.61 22.02
CA VAL A 265 -2.78 -0.50 22.13
C VAL A 265 -4.02 -0.98 22.86
N VAL A 266 -4.41 -0.25 23.90
CA VAL A 266 -5.61 -0.52 24.70
C VAL A 266 -6.53 0.70 24.64
N VAL A 267 -7.79 0.49 24.26
CA VAL A 267 -8.80 1.56 24.16
C VAL A 267 -9.89 1.31 25.20
N ASN A 268 -9.92 2.15 26.23
CA ASN A 268 -10.92 2.09 27.29
C ASN A 268 -12.17 2.89 26.90
N SER A 269 -13.34 2.26 26.91
CA SER A 269 -14.62 2.95 26.92
C SER A 269 -14.98 3.37 28.33
N LYS A 270 -15.59 4.56 28.49
CA LYS A 270 -16.38 4.79 29.71
C LYS A 270 -17.51 3.76 29.72
N PRO A 271 -17.87 3.17 30.88
CA PRO A 271 -19.11 2.41 30.96
C PRO A 271 -20.25 3.29 30.48
N ASP A 272 -21.10 2.75 29.62
CA ASP A 272 -22.26 3.49 29.15
C ASP A 272 -23.20 3.69 30.34
N ASN A 273 -23.42 4.93 30.77
CA ASN A 273 -24.37 5.22 31.84
C ASN A 273 -25.82 4.93 31.42
N SER A 274 -26.06 4.58 30.14
CA SER A 274 -27.34 4.01 29.70
C SER A 274 -27.60 2.62 30.28
N THR A 275 -26.56 1.89 30.71
CA THR A 275 -26.71 0.60 31.41
C THR A 275 -26.74 0.78 32.94
N ALA A 276 -26.27 1.92 33.45
CA ALA A 276 -26.34 2.26 34.87
C ALA A 276 -27.74 2.75 35.31
N LEU A 277 -28.62 3.08 34.36
CA LEU A 277 -30.02 3.42 34.65
C LEU A 277 -30.90 2.19 34.92
N TRP A 278 -30.51 0.98 34.52
CA TRP A 278 -31.27 -0.25 34.88
C TRP A 278 -31.20 -0.61 36.36
N GLN A 279 -30.24 -0.04 37.11
CA GLN A 279 -30.19 -0.20 38.56
C GLN A 279 -31.06 0.82 39.30
N LEU A 280 -31.56 1.86 38.62
CA LEU A 280 -32.45 2.89 39.17
C LEU A 280 -33.88 2.79 38.62
N LEU A 281 -34.05 2.17 37.47
CA LEU A 281 -35.33 1.84 36.86
C LEU A 281 -35.46 0.32 36.94
N GLY A 282 -36.13 -0.17 38.00
CA GLY A 282 -36.38 -1.59 38.19
C GLY A 282 -36.77 -2.26 36.88
N GLY A 283 -35.94 -3.19 36.41
CA GLY A 283 -36.21 -3.95 35.21
C GLY A 283 -37.55 -4.71 35.36
N PRO A 284 -38.27 -4.97 34.26
CA PRO A 284 -39.52 -5.73 34.31
C PRO A 284 -39.23 -7.12 34.90
N CYS A 285 -40.01 -7.49 35.92
CA CYS A 285 -39.85 -8.75 36.65
C CYS A 285 -39.87 -9.93 35.66
N SER A 286 -38.85 -10.79 35.71
CA SER A 286 -38.71 -11.93 34.82
C SER A 286 -39.67 -13.03 35.25
N GLY A 287 -40.89 -13.01 34.72
CA GLY A 287 -41.90 -14.06 34.86
C GLY A 287 -43.27 -13.51 35.25
N GLU A 288 -44.31 -13.95 34.53
CA GLU A 288 -45.71 -13.52 34.63
C GLU A 288 -46.42 -13.82 35.97
N SER A 289 -45.72 -13.99 37.11
CA SER A 289 -46.36 -14.64 38.27
C SER A 289 -45.86 -14.26 39.66
N TYR A 290 -45.08 -13.19 39.84
CA TYR A 290 -44.62 -12.85 41.21
C TYR A 290 -45.73 -12.21 42.06
N CYS A 291 -46.48 -11.25 41.51
CA CYS A 291 -47.60 -10.62 42.21
C CYS A 291 -48.93 -11.17 41.68
N LEU A 292 -49.36 -12.31 42.22
CA LEU A 292 -50.55 -13.09 41.77
C LEU A 292 -51.89 -12.32 41.85
N ASN A 293 -51.93 -11.15 42.48
CA ASN A 293 -53.12 -10.31 42.63
C ASN A 293 -53.04 -8.97 41.85
N GLY A 294 -52.17 -8.85 40.84
CA GLY A 294 -52.07 -7.63 40.03
C GLY A 294 -51.32 -6.47 40.68
N GLY A 295 -50.49 -6.75 41.68
CA GLY A 295 -49.64 -5.76 42.34
C GLY A 295 -48.39 -5.38 41.53
N THR A 296 -47.78 -4.26 41.89
CA THR A 296 -46.55 -3.75 41.27
C THR A 296 -45.34 -4.32 42.00
N CYS A 297 -44.46 -4.98 41.26
CA CYS A 297 -43.25 -5.62 41.76
C CYS A 297 -42.14 -4.56 41.95
N SER A 298 -41.68 -4.35 43.20
CA SER A 298 -40.64 -3.37 43.55
C SER A 298 -39.51 -4.03 44.35
N PHE A 299 -38.25 -3.74 44.00
CA PHE A 299 -37.07 -4.25 44.72
C PHE A 299 -36.61 -3.25 45.79
N PHE A 300 -36.54 -3.69 47.04
CA PHE A 300 -36.13 -2.84 48.17
C PHE A 300 -34.68 -3.12 48.55
N GLN A 301 -33.77 -2.22 48.17
CA GLN A 301 -32.32 -2.36 48.40
C GLN A 301 -31.93 -2.49 49.88
N THR A 302 -32.70 -1.91 50.79
CA THR A 302 -32.44 -1.97 52.24
C THR A 302 -32.63 -3.35 52.84
N ILE A 303 -33.46 -4.20 52.22
CA ILE A 303 -33.75 -5.55 52.69
C ILE A 303 -33.27 -6.63 51.71
N GLY A 304 -32.82 -6.25 50.52
CA GLY A 304 -32.31 -7.19 49.51
C GLY A 304 -33.37 -8.12 48.92
N GLU A 305 -34.65 -7.80 49.11
CA GLU A 305 -35.79 -8.63 48.73
C GLU A 305 -36.76 -7.89 47.79
N LEU A 306 -37.55 -8.68 47.06
CA LEU A 306 -38.65 -8.23 46.22
C LEU A 306 -39.93 -8.12 47.05
N ALA A 307 -40.70 -7.05 46.87
CA ALA A 307 -42.01 -6.90 47.48
C ALA A 307 -43.07 -6.51 46.45
N CYS A 308 -44.30 -6.94 46.68
CA CYS A 308 -45.47 -6.57 45.90
C CYS A 308 -46.23 -5.45 46.62
N SER A 309 -46.53 -4.36 45.91
CA SER A 309 -47.39 -3.26 46.37
C SER A 309 -48.69 -3.19 45.60
#